data_AF-A0A437A0R7-F1
#
_entry.id   AF-A0A437A0R7-F1
#
_cell.length_a   1.000
_cell.length_b   1.000
_cell.length_c   1.000
_cell.angle_alpha   90.00
_cell.angle_beta   90.00
_cell.angle_gamma   90.00
#
_symmetry.space_group_name_H-M   'P 1'
#
loop_
_entity.id
_entity.type
_entity.pdbx_description
1 polymer ?
#
loop_
_entity_poly.entity_id
_entity_poly.type
_entity_poly.pdbx_seq_one_letter_code
_entity_poly.pdbx_strand_id
1 'polypeptide(L)'
;MYDGGNVLNLLGFDDSSVAILQIPDSGKPTLPFHGKVTADTTKFLGINPITAFQSHRRSLSPLIQTAIKHLPNGQKPDIIAVTRGPGMVSSLDVGLETAKGLALAWDVPLVGVNHMQAHALTVRLCRALEGNGLDNPEYPFLSLLVSGGHTIIVVSWSLTDHEVLAETIDTAVGDCIDKVARVIVPKETLKSKKDTNYGKMLEEFALPDGLDSQYEVSKTDIVGDQLQELYGWRLPVSLGGTKKEGHRGLMKFSFAGLRSSVDRLVDTRRKTKGDGWAEIDERKALSREVMRRCWEHLASRVIMTLESLREKDVDIETVIVSGGVASNRFLREVLRKQLDFNSFDKVDLAFPPIEFCTDNAAMIAWTGYEMYQAGYESTLDIAPFRKWSLQPLDETVHDVERDWEENAFGILGVSGWKRRAID
;
A
#
# COMPACT_ATOMS: atom_id res chain seq x y z
N MET A 1 0.02 -27.02 27.56
CA MET A 1 0.43 -26.31 28.78
C MET A 1 1.59 -25.41 28.41
N TYR A 2 1.29 -24.13 28.22
CA TYR A 2 2.28 -23.07 28.02
C TYR A 2 2.85 -22.71 29.39
N ASP A 3 4.11 -23.01 29.65
CA ASP A 3 4.78 -22.56 30.86
C ASP A 3 6.22 -22.18 30.52
N GLY A 4 6.54 -20.88 30.65
CA GLY A 4 7.88 -20.34 30.43
C GLY A 4 7.97 -19.02 29.68
N GLY A 5 7.37 -17.94 30.19
CA GLY A 5 7.80 -16.56 29.90
C GLY A 5 7.27 -15.93 28.62
N ASN A 6 5.96 -15.65 28.64
CA ASN A 6 5.12 -14.83 27.77
C ASN A 6 5.80 -13.74 26.92
N VAL A 7 6.38 -14.18 25.82
CA VAL A 7 6.71 -13.36 24.67
C VAL A 7 6.23 -14.14 23.45
N LEU A 8 5.33 -13.55 22.67
CA LEU A 8 5.05 -14.10 21.35
C LEU A 8 6.10 -13.64 20.36
N ASN A 9 6.92 -14.56 19.86
CA ASN A 9 7.88 -14.31 18.79
C ASN A 9 7.30 -14.78 17.46
N LEU A 10 7.10 -13.84 16.53
CA LEU A 10 6.50 -14.12 15.23
C LEU A 10 7.45 -13.75 14.10
N LEU A 11 7.74 -14.74 13.23
CA LEU A 11 8.56 -14.55 12.03
C LEU A 11 7.69 -14.25 10.82
N GLY A 12 7.75 -13.02 10.28
CA GLY A 12 7.03 -12.58 9.09
C GLY A 12 7.84 -12.72 7.80
N PHE A 13 7.17 -12.94 6.65
CA PHE A 13 7.80 -13.04 5.33
C PHE A 13 7.07 -12.24 4.26
N ASP A 14 7.80 -11.42 3.48
CA ASP A 14 7.28 -10.70 2.32
C ASP A 14 8.39 -10.44 1.28
N ASP A 15 8.23 -10.90 0.03
CA ASP A 15 9.17 -10.79 -1.10
C ASP A 15 10.67 -11.05 -0.75
N SER A 16 11.39 -10.14 -0.09
CA SER A 16 12.69 -10.45 0.52
C SER A 16 12.87 -9.71 1.83
N SER A 17 11.88 -9.86 2.70
CA SER A 17 11.84 -9.27 4.02
C SER A 17 11.56 -10.35 5.05
N VAL A 18 12.21 -10.20 6.20
CA VAL A 18 12.04 -11.04 7.37
C VAL A 18 11.99 -10.14 8.59
N ALA A 19 11.03 -10.37 9.47
CA ALA A 19 10.88 -9.61 10.71
C ALA A 19 10.61 -10.55 11.88
N ILE A 20 11.12 -10.20 13.05
CA ILE A 20 10.75 -10.81 14.32
C ILE A 20 9.96 -9.77 15.08
N LEU A 21 8.69 -10.05 15.31
CA LEU A 21 7.82 -9.29 16.21
C LEU A 21 7.81 -10.01 17.56
N GLN A 22 8.08 -9.28 18.63
CA GLN A 22 8.06 -9.78 20.00
C GLN A 22 6.97 -9.04 20.77
N ILE A 23 6.00 -9.76 21.34
CA ILE A 23 4.91 -9.17 22.13
C ILE A 23 5.01 -9.69 23.56
N PRO A 24 5.58 -8.90 24.49
CA PRO A 24 5.66 -9.27 25.90
C PRO A 24 4.31 -9.11 26.60
N ASP A 25 4.16 -9.73 27.78
CA ASP A 25 3.04 -9.52 28.72
C ASP A 25 2.74 -8.06 29.04
N SER A 26 3.76 -7.21 29.02
CA SER A 26 3.62 -5.76 29.26
C SER A 26 2.74 -5.08 28.22
N GLY A 27 2.39 -5.77 27.13
CA GLY A 27 1.47 -5.31 26.09
C GLY A 27 2.11 -4.38 25.07
N LYS A 28 3.38 -4.01 25.21
CA LYS A 28 4.10 -3.18 24.24
C LYS A 28 4.98 -4.04 23.32
N PRO A 29 4.62 -4.22 22.03
CA PRO A 29 5.43 -4.97 21.09
C PRO A 29 6.79 -4.32 20.84
N THR A 30 7.75 -5.15 20.46
CA THR A 30 9.05 -4.72 19.94
C THR A 30 9.34 -5.44 18.63
N LEU A 31 10.26 -4.88 17.85
CA LEU A 31 10.69 -5.46 16.57
C LEU A 31 12.19 -5.78 16.61
N PRO A 32 12.63 -6.85 17.33
CA PRO A 32 14.05 -7.18 17.50
C PRO A 32 14.82 -7.32 16.19
N PHE A 33 14.15 -7.72 15.12
CA PHE A 33 14.73 -7.79 13.79
C PHE A 33 13.72 -7.33 12.73
N HIS A 34 14.19 -6.49 11.81
CA HIS A 34 13.46 -6.09 10.62
C HIS A 34 14.45 -5.92 9.47
N GLY A 35 14.56 -6.96 8.64
CA GLY A 35 15.46 -7.00 7.49
C GLY A 35 14.68 -6.98 6.18
N LYS A 36 15.21 -6.27 5.18
CA LYS A 36 14.69 -6.25 3.81
C LYS A 36 15.82 -6.16 2.81
N VAL A 37 15.73 -6.94 1.73
CA VAL A 37 16.58 -6.85 0.55
C VAL A 37 15.69 -6.54 -0.64
N THR A 38 15.97 -5.43 -1.33
CA THR A 38 15.22 -5.06 -2.53
C THR A 38 15.91 -5.63 -3.77
N ALA A 39 15.15 -6.25 -4.66
CA ALA A 39 15.69 -6.79 -5.91
C ALA A 39 16.19 -5.65 -6.82
N ASP A 40 17.44 -5.75 -7.29
CA ASP A 40 17.98 -4.78 -8.25
C ASP A 40 17.39 -5.02 -9.64
N THR A 41 16.41 -4.19 -10.00
CA THR A 41 15.73 -4.20 -11.29
C THR A 41 16.03 -2.95 -12.12
N THR A 42 17.05 -2.17 -11.73
CA THR A 42 17.41 -0.88 -12.35
C THR A 42 17.58 -0.98 -13.87
N LYS A 43 18.18 -2.07 -14.36
CA LYS A 43 18.36 -2.35 -15.80
C LYS A 43 17.05 -2.43 -16.60
N PHE A 44 15.94 -2.73 -15.94
CA PHE A 44 14.63 -2.90 -16.58
C PHE A 44 13.73 -1.67 -16.42
N LEU A 45 14.19 -0.63 -15.70
CA LEU A 45 13.43 0.61 -15.42
C LEU A 45 12.03 0.34 -14.81
N GLY A 46 11.91 -0.77 -14.08
CA GLY A 46 10.67 -1.29 -13.51
C GLY A 46 10.83 -2.74 -13.05
N ILE A 47 9.79 -3.30 -12.44
CA ILE A 47 9.83 -4.66 -11.87
C ILE A 47 10.02 -5.70 -12.98
N ASN A 48 11.05 -6.54 -12.84
CA ASN A 48 11.27 -7.72 -13.67
C ASN A 48 10.96 -8.99 -12.86
N PRO A 49 9.93 -9.78 -13.22
CA PRO A 49 9.50 -10.94 -12.42
C PRO A 49 10.61 -11.97 -12.16
N ILE A 50 11.42 -12.28 -13.17
CA ILE A 50 12.48 -13.29 -13.06
C ILE A 50 13.58 -12.82 -12.09
N THR A 51 13.94 -11.55 -12.18
CA THR A 51 14.97 -10.95 -11.31
C THR A 51 14.48 -10.86 -9.87
N ALA A 52 13.21 -10.48 -9.66
CA ALA A 52 12.58 -10.48 -8.34
C ALA A 52 12.61 -11.89 -7.72
N PHE A 53 12.11 -12.90 -8.44
CA PHE A 53 12.14 -14.29 -8.00
C PHE A 53 13.55 -14.80 -7.65
N GLN A 54 14.54 -14.53 -8.51
CA GLN A 54 15.94 -14.92 -8.24
C GLN A 54 16.51 -14.21 -7.02
N SER A 55 16.15 -12.94 -6.80
CA SER A 55 16.54 -12.21 -5.60
C SER A 55 15.98 -12.89 -4.36
N HIS A 56 14.70 -13.25 -4.35
CA HIS A 56 14.06 -13.92 -3.21
C HIS A 56 14.74 -15.23 -2.84
N ARG A 57 15.00 -16.08 -3.83
CA ARG A 57 15.70 -17.35 -3.61
C ARG A 57 17.09 -17.19 -3.01
N ARG A 58 17.82 -16.12 -3.34
CA ARG A 58 19.18 -15.87 -2.84
C ARG A 58 19.18 -15.18 -1.48
N SER A 59 18.24 -14.27 -1.24
CA SER A 59 18.25 -13.37 -0.08
C SER A 59 17.52 -13.92 1.13
N LEU A 60 16.50 -14.76 0.94
CA LEU A 60 15.62 -15.18 2.03
C LEU A 60 16.36 -15.99 3.10
N SER A 61 17.12 -17.03 2.72
CA SER A 61 17.83 -17.87 3.68
C SER A 61 18.89 -17.11 4.52
N PRO A 62 19.76 -16.27 3.93
CA PRO A 62 20.67 -15.42 4.71
C PRO A 62 19.95 -14.44 5.66
N LEU A 63 18.81 -13.88 5.24
CA LEU A 63 17.99 -13.02 6.10
C LEU A 63 17.44 -13.79 7.29
N ILE A 64 16.91 -15.00 7.08
CA ILE A 64 16.42 -15.88 8.15
C ILE A 64 17.55 -16.24 9.11
N GLN A 65 18.72 -16.61 8.61
CA GLN A 65 19.90 -16.91 9.46
C GLN A 65 20.31 -15.71 10.33
N THR A 66 20.12 -14.49 9.83
CA THR A 66 20.38 -13.28 10.60
C THR A 66 19.26 -13.01 11.60
N ALA A 67 18.00 -13.17 11.18
CA ALA A 67 16.81 -12.98 12.01
C ALA A 67 16.86 -13.89 13.24
N ILE A 68 17.07 -15.20 13.07
CA ILE A 68 17.04 -16.19 14.15
C ILE A 68 18.03 -15.85 15.29
N LYS A 69 19.13 -15.15 15.02
CA LYS A 69 20.08 -14.70 16.06
C LYS A 69 19.50 -13.65 17.01
N HIS A 70 18.40 -13.00 16.63
CA HIS A 70 17.68 -12.02 17.43
C HIS A 70 16.49 -12.64 18.17
N LEU A 71 16.20 -13.94 17.96
CA LEU A 71 15.31 -14.67 18.87
C LEU A 71 15.99 -14.81 20.23
N PRO A 72 15.23 -14.85 21.33
CA PRO A 72 15.79 -15.14 22.64
C PRO A 72 16.56 -16.47 22.62
N ASN A 73 17.72 -16.50 23.31
CA ASN A 73 18.68 -17.61 23.22
C ASN A 73 18.02 -18.99 23.38
N GLY A 74 18.15 -19.83 22.35
CA GLY A 74 17.67 -21.21 22.35
C GLY A 74 16.16 -21.39 22.14
N GLN A 75 15.41 -20.30 21.96
CA GLN A 75 13.97 -20.37 21.71
C GLN A 75 13.67 -20.45 20.21
N LYS A 76 12.67 -21.27 19.87
CA LYS A 76 11.98 -21.24 18.58
C LYS A 76 10.93 -20.11 18.59
N PRO A 77 10.52 -19.57 17.43
CA PRO A 77 9.36 -18.69 17.40
C PRO A 77 8.11 -19.43 17.87
N ASP A 78 7.11 -18.70 18.34
CA ASP A 78 5.83 -19.27 18.73
C ASP A 78 4.92 -19.49 17.53
N ILE A 79 5.04 -18.63 16.51
CA ILE A 79 4.23 -18.66 15.28
C ILE A 79 5.10 -18.21 14.10
N ILE A 80 4.77 -18.70 12.91
CA ILE A 80 5.29 -18.20 11.65
C ILE A 80 4.14 -17.57 10.85
N ALA A 81 4.32 -16.34 10.37
CA ALA A 81 3.40 -15.71 9.43
C ALA A 81 4.06 -15.46 8.08
N VAL A 82 3.31 -15.62 7.00
CA VAL A 82 3.85 -15.48 5.65
C VAL A 82 2.81 -14.89 4.72
N THR A 83 3.24 -13.99 3.83
CA THR A 83 2.38 -13.52 2.74
C THR A 83 1.96 -14.72 1.88
N ARG A 84 0.65 -14.97 1.81
CA ARG A 84 0.05 -16.00 0.94
C ARG A 84 -0.49 -15.39 -0.36
N GLY A 85 -0.80 -14.10 -0.38
CA GLY A 85 -1.17 -13.35 -1.59
C GLY A 85 -1.88 -12.03 -1.28
N PRO A 86 -2.30 -11.25 -2.29
CA PRO A 86 -2.03 -11.44 -3.71
C PRO A 86 -0.56 -11.20 -4.07
N GLY A 87 -0.13 -11.63 -5.27
CA GLY A 87 1.23 -11.38 -5.75
C GLY A 87 1.69 -12.32 -6.87
N MET A 88 2.98 -12.23 -7.22
CA MET A 88 3.57 -13.16 -8.18
C MET A 88 3.75 -14.53 -7.53
N VAL A 89 2.99 -15.53 -7.99
CA VAL A 89 3.01 -16.91 -7.46
C VAL A 89 4.42 -17.44 -7.24
N SER A 90 5.32 -17.28 -8.24
CA SER A 90 6.70 -17.72 -8.13
C SER A 90 7.47 -17.09 -6.98
N SER A 91 7.20 -15.82 -6.67
CA SER A 91 7.83 -15.11 -5.54
C SER A 91 7.21 -15.53 -4.21
N LEU A 92 5.89 -15.61 -4.16
CA LEU A 92 5.13 -16.02 -2.98
C LEU A 92 5.50 -17.43 -2.53
N ASP A 93 5.64 -18.37 -3.48
CA ASP A 93 6.03 -19.76 -3.20
C ASP A 93 7.36 -19.86 -2.45
N VAL A 94 8.34 -19.02 -2.76
CA VAL A 94 9.64 -19.04 -2.08
C VAL A 94 9.47 -18.76 -0.59
N GLY A 95 8.67 -17.75 -0.23
CA GLY A 95 8.36 -17.42 1.15
C GLY A 95 7.50 -18.50 1.81
N LEU A 96 6.43 -18.92 1.14
CA LEU A 96 5.44 -19.85 1.68
C LEU A 96 6.02 -21.23 1.96
N GLU A 97 6.77 -21.81 1.01
CA GLU A 97 7.39 -23.14 1.19
C GLU A 97 8.49 -23.10 2.26
N THR A 98 9.24 -21.99 2.33
CA THR A 98 10.21 -21.79 3.41
C THR A 98 9.52 -21.72 4.78
N ALA A 99 8.42 -20.97 4.88
CA ALA A 99 7.64 -20.84 6.10
C ALA A 99 7.02 -22.17 6.55
N LYS A 100 6.46 -22.97 5.62
CA LYS A 100 5.98 -24.33 5.90
C LYS A 100 7.09 -25.24 6.41
N GLY A 101 8.26 -25.21 5.76
CA GLY A 101 9.42 -25.99 6.18
C GLY A 101 9.89 -25.65 7.60
N LEU A 102 9.93 -24.36 7.94
CA LEU A 102 10.26 -23.90 9.28
C LEU A 102 9.18 -24.26 10.31
N ALA A 103 7.89 -24.10 9.95
CA ALA A 103 6.76 -24.41 10.82
C ALA A 103 6.74 -25.92 11.17
N LEU A 104 6.98 -26.76 10.17
CA LEU A 104 7.11 -28.21 10.34
C LEU A 104 8.36 -28.59 11.16
N ALA A 105 9.51 -27.96 10.89
CA ALA A 105 10.76 -28.29 11.58
C ALA A 105 10.76 -27.86 13.06
N TRP A 106 10.14 -26.73 13.37
CA TRP A 106 10.02 -26.25 14.75
C TRP A 106 8.78 -26.74 15.46
N ASP A 107 7.83 -27.38 14.77
CA ASP A 107 6.52 -27.77 15.30
C ASP A 107 5.81 -26.56 15.92
N VAL A 108 5.49 -25.58 15.06
CA VAL A 108 4.83 -24.32 15.43
C VAL A 108 3.73 -23.97 14.43
N PRO A 109 2.67 -23.25 14.85
CA PRO A 109 1.62 -22.77 13.96
C PRO A 109 2.14 -21.91 12.80
N LEU A 110 1.45 -22.03 11.67
CA LEU A 110 1.64 -21.22 10.47
C LEU A 110 0.41 -20.35 10.25
N VAL A 111 0.58 -19.09 9.84
CA VAL A 111 -0.51 -18.20 9.43
C VAL A 111 -0.21 -17.61 8.05
N GLY A 112 -1.03 -17.96 7.06
CA GLY A 112 -1.02 -17.34 5.73
C GLY A 112 -1.76 -16.02 5.74
N VAL A 113 -1.05 -14.92 5.47
CA VAL A 113 -1.55 -13.55 5.57
C VAL A 113 -1.88 -12.97 4.20
N ASN A 114 -2.98 -12.22 4.11
CA ASN A 114 -3.28 -11.39 2.95
C ASN A 114 -2.42 -10.11 2.96
N HIS A 115 -1.68 -9.86 1.89
CA HIS A 115 -0.76 -8.73 1.76
C HIS A 115 -1.47 -7.36 1.90
N MET A 116 -2.64 -7.21 1.29
CA MET A 116 -3.39 -5.95 1.35
C MET A 116 -4.02 -5.72 2.72
N GLN A 117 -4.39 -6.80 3.42
CA GLN A 117 -4.85 -6.74 4.81
C GLN A 117 -3.72 -6.21 5.71
N ALA A 118 -2.50 -6.68 5.48
CA ALA A 118 -1.34 -6.22 6.23
C ALA A 118 -1.03 -4.73 6.02
N HIS A 119 -1.17 -4.23 4.79
CA HIS A 119 -1.06 -2.79 4.52
C HIS A 119 -2.13 -1.96 5.26
N ALA A 120 -3.37 -2.48 5.37
CA ALA A 120 -4.45 -1.81 6.10
C ALA A 120 -4.19 -1.79 7.61
N LEU A 121 -3.68 -2.89 8.18
CA LEU A 121 -3.40 -3.02 9.62
C LEU A 121 -2.06 -2.42 10.05
N THR A 122 -1.27 -1.87 9.13
CA THR A 122 0.06 -1.34 9.43
C THR A 122 0.03 -0.21 10.46
N VAL A 123 -0.99 0.65 10.49
CA VAL A 123 -1.08 1.70 11.52
C VAL A 123 -1.27 1.11 12.91
N ARG A 124 -1.97 -0.03 13.03
CA ARG A 124 -2.14 -0.74 14.31
C ARG A 124 -0.80 -1.24 14.84
N LEU A 125 0.04 -1.80 13.97
CA LEU A 125 1.43 -2.11 14.31
C LEU A 125 2.19 -0.87 14.81
N CYS A 126 2.16 0.23 14.06
CA CYS A 126 2.92 1.43 14.40
C CYS A 126 2.48 2.01 15.76
N ARG A 127 1.17 2.15 15.98
CA ARG A 127 0.61 2.63 17.25
C ARG A 127 0.95 1.69 18.41
N ALA A 128 0.90 0.38 18.18
CA ALA A 128 1.31 -0.59 19.18
C ALA A 128 2.79 -0.47 19.56
N LEU A 129 3.69 -0.32 18.58
CA LEU A 129 5.13 -0.10 18.79
C LEU A 129 5.41 1.20 19.56
N GLU A 130 4.58 2.22 19.37
CA GLU A 130 4.66 3.48 20.12
C GLU A 130 4.13 3.34 21.56
N GLY A 131 3.26 2.36 21.83
CA GLY A 131 2.62 2.11 23.12
C GLY A 131 1.22 2.71 23.22
N ASN A 132 0.57 2.98 22.09
CA ASN A 132 -0.75 3.60 21.97
C ASN A 132 -1.92 2.59 21.93
N GLY A 133 -1.70 1.36 22.43
CA GLY A 133 -2.67 0.25 22.40
C GLY A 133 -2.47 -0.73 21.23
N LEU A 134 -2.86 -1.99 21.43
CA LEU A 134 -2.79 -3.06 20.41
C LEU A 134 -3.96 -3.00 19.43
N ASP A 135 -5.04 -2.34 19.82
CA ASP A 135 -6.34 -2.29 19.14
C ASP A 135 -6.63 -0.92 18.50
N ASN A 136 -5.61 -0.08 18.35
CA ASN A 136 -5.74 1.29 17.86
C ASN A 136 -5.18 1.46 16.42
N PRO A 137 -5.94 1.98 15.44
CA PRO A 137 -7.34 2.41 15.53
C PRO A 137 -8.31 1.24 15.69
N GLU A 138 -9.40 1.49 16.42
CA GLU A 138 -10.53 0.57 16.53
C GLU A 138 -11.26 0.44 15.18
N TYR A 139 -11.96 -0.67 15.00
CA TYR A 139 -12.86 -0.83 13.85
C TYR A 139 -14.18 -0.08 14.10
N PRO A 140 -14.84 0.50 13.07
CA PRO A 140 -14.38 0.55 11.69
C PRO A 140 -13.40 1.69 11.40
N PHE A 141 -12.43 1.45 10.52
CA PHE A 141 -11.55 2.49 9.99
C PHE A 141 -11.46 2.42 8.46
N LEU A 142 -11.11 3.55 7.84
CA LEU A 142 -10.94 3.64 6.40
C LEU A 142 -9.46 3.59 6.04
N SER A 143 -9.11 2.90 4.96
CA SER A 143 -7.75 2.81 4.44
C SER A 143 -7.69 3.24 2.98
N LEU A 144 -6.82 4.19 2.67
CA LEU A 144 -6.37 4.52 1.32
C LEU A 144 -5.01 3.85 1.08
N LEU A 145 -5.02 2.75 0.33
CA LEU A 145 -3.82 1.96 0.03
C LEU A 145 -3.28 2.38 -1.34
N VAL A 146 -2.16 3.11 -1.33
CA VAL A 146 -1.55 3.76 -2.51
C VAL A 146 -0.08 3.38 -2.68
N SER A 147 0.17 2.43 -3.58
CA SER A 147 1.50 1.94 -3.92
C SER A 147 1.78 2.08 -5.43
N GLY A 148 2.90 1.53 -5.89
CA GLY A 148 3.20 1.41 -7.31
C GLY A 148 2.22 0.49 -8.06
N GLY A 149 1.60 -0.47 -7.36
CA GLY A 149 0.71 -1.48 -7.94
C GLY A 149 -0.76 -1.39 -7.49
N HIS A 150 -1.04 -0.68 -6.39
CA HIS A 150 -2.37 -0.61 -5.80
C HIS A 150 -2.82 0.84 -5.63
N THR A 151 -4.10 1.09 -5.87
CA THR A 151 -4.79 2.34 -5.54
C THR A 151 -6.22 2.00 -5.21
N ILE A 152 -6.45 1.72 -3.92
CA ILE A 152 -7.73 1.23 -3.43
C ILE A 152 -8.16 1.96 -2.15
N ILE A 153 -9.46 2.14 -1.99
CA ILE A 153 -10.09 2.56 -0.74
C ILE A 153 -10.80 1.34 -0.17
N VAL A 154 -10.50 1.03 1.09
CA VAL A 154 -11.05 -0.10 1.81
C VAL A 154 -11.59 0.38 3.15
N VAL A 155 -12.83 0.02 3.49
CA VAL A 155 -13.31 0.09 4.87
C VAL A 155 -13.07 -1.25 5.54
N SER A 156 -12.52 -1.23 6.74
CA SER A 156 -12.33 -2.43 7.56
C SER A 156 -13.36 -2.40 8.68
N TRP A 157 -14.31 -3.33 8.65
CA TRP A 157 -15.38 -3.47 9.65
C TRP A 157 -14.93 -4.34 10.83
N SER A 158 -14.05 -5.30 10.56
CA SER A 158 -13.39 -6.13 11.57
C SER A 158 -12.08 -6.68 11.01
N LEU A 159 -11.37 -7.49 11.78
CA LEU A 159 -10.14 -8.15 11.36
C LEU A 159 -10.29 -8.98 10.08
N THR A 160 -11.46 -9.56 9.84
CA THR A 160 -11.69 -10.47 8.70
C THR A 160 -12.72 -9.94 7.70
N ASP A 161 -13.32 -8.78 7.98
CA ASP A 161 -14.36 -8.17 7.15
C ASP A 161 -13.89 -6.81 6.62
N HIS A 162 -13.63 -6.79 5.32
CA HIS A 162 -13.11 -5.64 4.59
C HIS A 162 -13.93 -5.45 3.32
N GLU A 163 -14.31 -4.22 3.02
CA GLU A 163 -15.06 -3.87 1.83
C GLU A 163 -14.25 -2.89 0.98
N VAL A 164 -14.00 -3.24 -0.28
CA VAL A 164 -13.36 -2.37 -1.25
C VAL A 164 -14.41 -1.41 -1.81
N LEU A 165 -14.27 -0.12 -1.49
CA LEU A 165 -15.24 0.91 -1.87
C LEU A 165 -14.87 1.62 -3.17
N ALA A 166 -13.57 1.71 -3.47
CA ALA A 166 -13.08 2.22 -4.76
C ALA A 166 -11.75 1.55 -5.11
N GLU A 167 -11.54 1.29 -6.40
CA GLU A 167 -10.28 0.80 -6.94
C GLU A 167 -9.97 1.44 -8.29
N THR A 168 -8.71 1.37 -8.71
CA THR A 168 -8.33 1.81 -10.06
C THR A 168 -8.82 0.84 -11.13
N ILE A 169 -9.37 1.39 -12.22
CA ILE A 169 -9.78 0.61 -13.39
C ILE A 169 -8.71 0.52 -14.48
N ASP A 170 -7.61 1.27 -14.33
CA ASP A 170 -6.54 1.31 -15.32
C ASP A 170 -5.16 1.01 -14.73
N THR A 171 -4.49 1.99 -14.15
CA THR A 171 -3.17 1.88 -13.52
C THR A 171 -3.19 2.44 -12.11
N ALA A 172 -2.29 1.99 -11.26
CA ALA A 172 -2.13 2.59 -9.94
C ALA A 172 -1.52 4.00 -10.05
N VAL A 173 -1.82 4.84 -9.07
CA VAL A 173 -1.31 6.22 -9.00
C VAL A 173 0.22 6.25 -8.94
N GLY A 174 0.84 5.29 -8.24
CA GLY A 174 2.30 5.19 -8.17
C GLY A 174 2.94 4.91 -9.53
N ASP A 175 2.40 3.96 -10.31
CA ASP A 175 2.88 3.68 -11.68
C ASP A 175 2.67 4.88 -12.62
N CYS A 176 1.54 5.60 -12.50
CA CYS A 176 1.32 6.84 -13.24
C CYS A 176 2.41 7.88 -12.94
N ILE A 177 2.66 8.13 -11.66
CA ILE A 177 3.66 9.09 -11.18
C ILE A 177 5.07 8.68 -11.62
N ASP A 178 5.43 7.40 -11.51
CA ASP A 178 6.73 6.90 -11.94
C ASP A 178 6.95 7.06 -13.46
N LYS A 179 5.92 6.78 -14.26
CA LYS A 179 5.96 6.99 -15.71
C LYS A 179 6.10 8.45 -16.08
N VAL A 180 5.36 9.33 -15.42
CA VAL A 180 5.44 10.77 -15.64
C VAL A 180 6.81 11.32 -15.25
N ALA A 181 7.36 10.87 -14.12
CA ALA A 181 8.68 11.28 -13.64
C ALA A 181 9.79 10.98 -14.65
N ARG A 182 9.77 9.81 -15.31
CA ARG A 182 10.74 9.45 -16.35
C ARG A 182 10.72 10.38 -17.57
N VAL A 183 9.59 11.07 -17.81
CA VAL A 183 9.41 11.94 -18.97
C VAL A 183 9.72 13.40 -18.63
N ILE A 184 9.34 13.85 -17.43
CA ILE A 184 9.48 15.26 -17.01
C ILE A 184 10.85 15.55 -16.38
N VAL A 185 11.29 14.70 -15.45
CA VAL A 185 12.51 14.94 -14.66
C VAL A 185 13.74 14.90 -15.57
N PRO A 186 14.68 15.86 -15.44
CA PRO A 186 15.91 15.84 -16.24
C PRO A 186 16.68 14.52 -16.12
N LYS A 187 17.18 14.00 -17.25
CA LYS A 187 17.90 12.71 -17.32
C LYS A 187 19.10 12.65 -16.36
N GLU A 188 19.80 13.76 -16.17
CA GLU A 188 20.96 13.82 -15.27
C GLU A 188 20.55 13.69 -13.80
N THR A 189 19.39 14.23 -13.41
CA THR A 189 18.81 14.00 -12.08
C THR A 189 18.46 12.53 -11.88
N LEU A 190 17.85 11.88 -12.88
CA LEU A 190 17.49 10.46 -12.80
C LEU A 190 18.72 9.55 -12.68
N LYS A 191 19.78 9.81 -13.45
CA LYS A 191 21.03 9.01 -13.40
C LYS A 191 21.82 9.19 -12.11
N SER A 192 21.65 10.32 -11.43
CA SER A 192 22.38 10.61 -10.18
C SER A 192 21.94 9.73 -9.01
N LYS A 193 20.73 9.15 -9.08
CA LYS A 193 20.16 8.30 -8.03
C LYS A 193 20.35 6.82 -8.37
N LYS A 194 20.62 6.01 -7.34
CA LYS A 194 20.86 4.55 -7.48
C LYS A 194 19.60 3.69 -7.29
N ASP A 195 18.45 4.30 -7.02
CA ASP A 195 17.16 3.61 -6.83
C ASP A 195 16.15 3.96 -7.94
N THR A 196 15.08 3.17 -8.04
CA THR A 196 14.01 3.35 -9.03
C THR A 196 12.77 4.05 -8.45
N ASN A 197 12.95 4.83 -7.38
CA ASN A 197 11.87 5.55 -6.69
C ASN A 197 11.50 6.84 -7.43
N TYR A 198 11.00 6.71 -8.67
CA TYR A 198 10.78 7.83 -9.56
C TYR A 198 9.75 8.83 -9.02
N GLY A 199 8.72 8.39 -8.31
CA GLY A 199 7.77 9.29 -7.66
C GLY A 199 8.39 10.20 -6.59
N LYS A 200 9.34 9.69 -5.80
CA LYS A 200 10.11 10.51 -4.86
C LYS A 200 10.97 11.54 -5.59
N MET A 201 11.59 11.14 -6.71
CA MET A 201 12.37 12.06 -7.53
C MET A 201 11.51 13.16 -8.16
N LEU A 202 10.27 12.85 -8.56
CA LEU A 202 9.32 13.84 -9.07
C LEU A 202 8.96 14.86 -8.00
N GLU A 203 8.70 14.40 -6.77
CA GLU A 203 8.44 15.29 -5.63
C GLU A 203 9.63 16.19 -5.33
N GLU A 204 10.84 15.62 -5.18
CA GLU A 204 12.07 16.38 -4.92
C GLU A 204 12.36 17.39 -6.04
N PHE A 205 12.11 17.03 -7.30
CA PHE A 205 12.28 17.90 -8.44
C PHE A 205 11.27 19.06 -8.44
N ALA A 206 10.00 18.76 -8.15
CA ALA A 206 8.92 19.73 -8.10
C ALA A 206 9.05 20.67 -6.89
N LEU A 207 9.54 20.19 -5.75
CA LEU A 207 9.52 20.88 -4.46
C LEU A 207 10.92 20.80 -3.80
N PRO A 208 11.95 21.45 -4.38
CA PRO A 208 13.34 21.30 -3.93
C PRO A 208 13.59 21.91 -2.55
N ASP A 209 12.90 23.02 -2.22
CA ASP A 209 13.06 23.73 -0.94
C ASP A 209 12.12 23.19 0.16
N GLY A 210 11.39 22.11 -0.11
CA GLY A 210 10.39 21.53 0.79
C GLY A 210 8.95 21.91 0.45
N LEU A 211 8.07 21.73 1.43
CA LEU A 211 6.63 21.94 1.35
C LEU A 211 6.28 23.45 1.42
N ASP A 212 6.68 24.21 0.40
CA ASP A 212 6.08 25.51 0.09
C ASP A 212 5.23 25.35 -1.18
N SER A 213 4.26 24.44 -1.11
CA SER A 213 3.42 24.07 -2.26
C SER A 213 2.41 25.18 -2.61
N GLN A 214 2.13 26.09 -1.67
CA GLN A 214 1.04 27.07 -1.71
C GLN A 214 -0.33 26.44 -2.05
N TYR A 215 -0.51 25.16 -1.74
CA TYR A 215 -1.72 24.44 -2.13
C TYR A 215 -2.93 24.94 -1.36
N GLU A 216 -3.94 25.44 -2.06
CA GLU A 216 -5.21 25.82 -1.46
C GLU A 216 -6.35 25.09 -2.13
N VAL A 217 -7.31 24.63 -1.33
CA VAL A 217 -8.48 23.93 -1.85
C VAL A 217 -9.38 24.94 -2.53
N SER A 218 -9.74 24.67 -3.79
CA SER A 218 -10.63 25.52 -4.56
C SER A 218 -11.72 24.70 -5.24
N LYS A 219 -12.93 25.26 -5.29
CA LYS A 219 -14.06 24.68 -6.04
C LYS A 219 -13.90 24.83 -7.55
N THR A 220 -13.04 25.75 -7.97
CA THR A 220 -12.73 26.03 -9.37
C THR A 220 -11.26 25.75 -9.64
N ASP A 221 -10.94 25.34 -10.87
CA ASP A 221 -9.60 24.91 -11.25
C ASP A 221 -8.70 26.11 -11.63
N ILE A 222 -8.50 27.01 -10.65
CA ILE A 222 -7.74 28.27 -10.79
C ILE A 222 -6.31 27.99 -11.27
N VAL A 223 -5.66 26.97 -10.69
CA VAL A 223 -4.30 26.58 -11.09
C VAL A 223 -4.25 26.11 -12.54
N GLY A 224 -5.26 25.34 -12.99
CA GLY A 224 -5.36 24.93 -14.39
C GLY A 224 -5.52 26.11 -15.35
N ASP A 225 -6.30 27.12 -14.96
CA ASP A 225 -6.49 28.34 -15.75
C ASP A 225 -5.20 29.18 -15.83
N GLN A 226 -4.48 29.32 -14.71
CA GLN A 226 -3.18 30.01 -14.65
C GLN A 226 -2.11 29.32 -15.52
N LEU A 227 -2.05 27.98 -15.51
CA LEU A 227 -1.11 27.23 -16.34
C LEU A 227 -1.44 27.33 -17.83
N GLN A 228 -2.73 27.41 -18.16
CA GLN A 228 -3.19 27.65 -19.52
C GLN A 228 -2.76 29.03 -20.03
N GLU A 229 -2.81 30.05 -19.19
CA GLU A 229 -2.36 31.41 -19.53
C GLU A 229 -0.83 31.49 -19.63
N LEU A 230 -0.11 30.95 -18.65
CA LEU A 230 1.34 31.07 -18.54
C LEU A 230 2.10 30.18 -19.54
N TYR A 231 1.66 28.94 -19.72
CA TYR A 231 2.36 27.95 -20.53
C TYR A 231 1.55 27.44 -21.72
N GLY A 232 0.27 27.80 -21.85
CA GLY A 232 -0.55 27.40 -22.99
C GLY A 232 -1.11 25.98 -22.91
N TRP A 233 -1.09 25.34 -21.75
CA TRP A 233 -1.64 24.00 -21.55
C TRP A 233 -2.41 23.87 -20.25
N ARG A 234 -3.36 22.93 -20.23
CA ARG A 234 -4.12 22.52 -19.06
C ARG A 234 -4.29 21.00 -19.06
N LEU A 235 -4.15 20.38 -17.88
CA LEU A 235 -4.37 18.95 -17.73
C LEU A 235 -5.85 18.64 -17.46
N PRO A 236 -6.36 17.49 -17.95
CA PRO A 236 -7.74 17.11 -17.72
C PRO A 236 -8.00 16.73 -16.25
N VAL A 237 -9.24 16.92 -15.80
CA VAL A 237 -9.74 16.35 -14.55
C VAL A 237 -10.17 14.91 -14.81
N SER A 238 -9.58 13.95 -14.09
CA SER A 238 -9.98 12.55 -14.18
C SER A 238 -11.40 12.34 -13.67
N LEU A 239 -12.24 11.64 -14.45
CA LEU A 239 -13.61 11.26 -14.09
C LEU A 239 -14.47 12.43 -13.56
N GLY A 240 -14.30 13.63 -14.12
CA GLY A 240 -15.03 14.86 -13.77
C GLY A 240 -16.46 14.93 -14.32
N GLY A 241 -17.22 13.84 -14.25
CA GLY A 241 -18.59 13.76 -14.77
C GLY A 241 -19.59 14.54 -13.92
N THR A 242 -20.58 15.16 -14.57
CA THR A 242 -21.76 15.75 -13.90
C THR A 242 -22.54 14.67 -13.14
N LYS A 243 -23.12 15.03 -11.98
CA LYS A 243 -24.01 14.24 -11.07
C LYS A 243 -25.12 13.36 -11.71
N LYS A 244 -25.25 13.33 -13.04
CA LYS A 244 -26.25 12.56 -13.80
C LYS A 244 -25.97 11.06 -13.87
N GLU A 245 -24.71 10.64 -13.74
CA GLU A 245 -24.36 9.22 -13.58
C GLU A 245 -24.20 8.97 -12.09
N GLY A 246 -25.09 8.16 -11.49
CA GLY A 246 -25.12 7.95 -10.04
C GLY A 246 -23.77 7.54 -9.43
N HIS A 247 -23.66 7.69 -8.10
CA HIS A 247 -22.45 7.52 -7.28
C HIS A 247 -21.52 6.34 -7.65
N ARG A 248 -22.07 5.22 -8.16
CA ARG A 248 -21.30 4.02 -8.58
C ARG A 248 -20.29 4.26 -9.71
N GLY A 249 -20.54 5.22 -10.62
CA GLY A 249 -19.56 5.57 -11.68
C GLY A 249 -18.37 6.38 -11.17
N LEU A 250 -18.57 7.09 -10.05
CA LEU A 250 -17.60 8.04 -9.49
C LEU A 250 -16.63 7.40 -8.48
N MET A 251 -17.02 6.28 -7.85
CA MET A 251 -16.21 5.50 -6.90
C MET A 251 -15.17 4.59 -7.58
N LYS A 252 -14.44 5.17 -8.53
CA LYS A 252 -13.37 4.52 -9.30
C LYS A 252 -12.20 5.47 -9.44
N PHE A 253 -11.00 4.91 -9.53
CA PHE A 253 -9.80 5.66 -9.90
C PHE A 253 -9.41 5.43 -11.36
N SER A 254 -8.86 6.46 -12.00
CA SER A 254 -8.33 6.39 -13.36
C SER A 254 -7.25 7.44 -13.54
N PHE A 255 -6.08 7.00 -13.98
CA PHE A 255 -4.90 7.84 -14.16
C PHE A 255 -4.31 7.76 -15.58
N ALA A 256 -4.76 6.80 -16.40
CA ALA A 256 -4.23 6.64 -17.75
C ALA A 256 -4.46 7.88 -18.64
N GLY A 257 -5.63 8.52 -18.53
CA GLY A 257 -5.96 9.73 -19.30
C GLY A 257 -5.08 10.94 -18.96
N LEU A 258 -4.75 11.10 -17.66
CA LEU A 258 -3.82 12.13 -17.20
C LEU A 258 -2.43 11.87 -17.75
N ARG A 259 -1.93 10.65 -17.61
CA ARG A 259 -0.63 10.23 -18.15
C ARG A 259 -0.54 10.48 -19.66
N SER A 260 -1.51 10.02 -20.45
CA SER A 260 -1.52 10.23 -21.89
C SER A 260 -1.56 11.70 -22.29
N SER A 261 -2.12 12.57 -21.45
CA SER A 261 -2.12 14.02 -21.70
C SER A 261 -0.74 14.64 -21.44
N VAL A 262 -0.04 14.18 -20.41
CA VAL A 262 1.37 14.55 -20.16
C VAL A 262 2.27 14.07 -21.30
N ASP A 263 2.17 12.81 -21.70
CA ASP A 263 2.99 12.24 -22.79
C ASP A 263 2.79 13.05 -24.10
N ARG A 264 1.54 13.38 -24.46
CA ARG A 264 1.23 14.21 -25.63
C ARG A 264 1.81 15.63 -25.54
N LEU A 265 1.71 16.27 -24.36
CA LEU A 265 2.25 17.60 -24.14
C LEU A 265 3.77 17.59 -24.33
N VAL A 266 4.47 16.65 -23.68
CA VAL A 266 5.92 16.55 -23.75
C VAL A 266 6.40 16.21 -25.16
N ASP A 267 5.73 15.29 -25.85
CA ASP A 267 6.07 14.94 -27.24
C ASP A 267 5.89 16.12 -28.19
N THR A 268 4.81 16.89 -28.03
CA THR A 268 4.57 18.11 -28.81
C THR A 268 5.68 19.12 -28.56
N ARG A 269 6.04 19.34 -27.30
CA ARG A 269 7.12 20.24 -26.93
C ARG A 269 8.48 19.79 -27.48
N ARG A 270 8.82 18.50 -27.37
CA ARG A 270 10.06 17.93 -27.93
C ARG A 270 10.16 18.12 -29.44
N LYS A 271 9.07 17.93 -30.18
CA LYS A 271 9.03 18.20 -31.63
C LYS A 271 9.30 19.66 -31.96
N THR A 272 8.82 20.59 -31.14
CA THR A 272 8.99 22.04 -31.37
C THR A 272 10.30 22.62 -30.82
N LYS A 273 10.82 22.09 -29.71
CA LYS A 273 11.90 22.70 -28.90
C LYS A 273 13.11 21.78 -28.66
N GLY A 274 13.11 20.53 -29.14
CA GLY A 274 14.18 19.55 -28.94
C GLY A 274 14.23 18.94 -27.52
N ASP A 275 15.32 18.26 -27.15
CA ASP A 275 15.48 17.55 -25.86
C ASP A 275 15.49 18.49 -24.63
N GLY A 276 15.77 19.78 -24.85
CA GLY A 276 15.53 20.88 -23.90
C GLY A 276 14.07 21.37 -23.93
N TRP A 277 13.10 20.45 -24.07
CA TRP A 277 11.73 20.73 -24.50
C TRP A 277 10.94 21.78 -23.69
N ALA A 278 11.40 22.13 -22.49
CA ALA A 278 10.81 23.14 -21.62
C ALA A 278 11.87 23.65 -20.65
N GLU A 279 11.70 24.91 -20.24
CA GLU A 279 12.45 25.52 -19.13
C GLU A 279 12.21 24.74 -17.84
N ILE A 280 13.16 24.86 -16.91
CA ILE A 280 13.12 24.10 -15.65
C ILE A 280 11.84 24.40 -14.85
N ASP A 281 11.37 25.65 -14.91
CA ASP A 281 10.18 26.09 -14.17
C ASP A 281 8.88 25.55 -14.78
N GLU A 282 8.75 25.49 -16.11
CA GLU A 282 7.60 24.84 -16.77
C GLU A 282 7.55 23.35 -16.41
N ARG A 283 8.70 22.66 -16.35
CA ARG A 283 8.76 21.25 -15.93
C ARG A 283 8.38 21.05 -14.47
N LYS A 284 8.84 21.94 -13.57
CA LYS A 284 8.45 21.93 -12.15
C LYS A 284 6.95 22.19 -12.00
N ALA A 285 6.40 23.17 -12.72
CA ALA A 285 4.98 23.48 -12.73
C ALA A 285 4.14 22.28 -13.21
N LEU A 286 4.56 21.62 -14.30
CA LEU A 286 3.90 20.40 -14.78
C LEU A 286 3.98 19.26 -13.74
N SER A 287 5.13 19.10 -13.08
CA SER A 287 5.31 18.07 -12.03
C SER A 287 4.36 18.29 -10.85
N ARG A 288 4.28 19.54 -10.36
CA ARG A 288 3.34 19.92 -9.29
C ARG A 288 1.89 19.71 -9.71
N GLU A 289 1.55 20.10 -10.93
CA GLU A 289 0.19 19.98 -11.44
C GLU A 289 -0.25 18.52 -11.59
N VAL A 290 0.61 17.65 -12.13
CA VAL A 290 0.30 16.21 -12.22
C VAL A 290 0.07 15.62 -10.83
N MET A 291 0.95 15.92 -9.88
CA MET A 291 0.80 15.49 -8.50
C MET A 291 -0.51 16.01 -7.89
N ARG A 292 -0.80 17.31 -8.03
CA ARG A 292 -2.05 17.93 -7.54
C ARG A 292 -3.28 17.20 -8.09
N ARG A 293 -3.35 16.96 -9.39
CA ARG A 293 -4.48 16.24 -10.03
C ARG A 293 -4.64 14.83 -9.49
N CYS A 294 -3.54 14.10 -9.33
CA CYS A 294 -3.56 12.75 -8.74
C CYS A 294 -4.09 12.79 -7.30
N TRP A 295 -3.56 13.70 -6.48
CA TRP A 295 -3.89 13.76 -5.05
C TRP A 295 -5.31 14.26 -4.80
N GLU A 296 -5.78 15.26 -5.56
CA GLU A 296 -7.18 15.70 -5.52
C GLU A 296 -8.14 14.60 -5.97
N HIS A 297 -7.75 13.80 -6.96
CA HIS A 297 -8.52 12.63 -7.37
C HIS A 297 -8.66 11.61 -6.24
N LEU A 298 -7.56 11.28 -5.55
CA LEU A 298 -7.60 10.43 -4.35
C LEU A 298 -8.47 11.02 -3.25
N ALA A 299 -8.24 12.29 -2.89
CA ALA A 299 -8.94 12.98 -1.83
C ALA A 299 -10.45 13.03 -2.07
N SER A 300 -10.87 13.32 -3.30
CA SER A 300 -12.29 13.38 -3.64
C SER A 300 -13.02 12.06 -3.36
N ARG A 301 -12.42 10.90 -3.63
CA ARG A 301 -13.05 9.59 -3.37
C ARG A 301 -13.03 9.22 -1.89
N VAL A 302 -11.99 9.65 -1.15
CA VAL A 302 -11.97 9.52 0.31
C VAL A 302 -13.13 10.33 0.92
N ILE A 303 -13.30 11.59 0.51
CA ILE A 303 -14.40 12.45 0.98
C ILE A 303 -15.76 11.84 0.65
N MET A 304 -15.98 11.45 -0.62
CA MET A 304 -17.22 10.81 -1.05
C MET A 304 -17.52 9.52 -0.26
N THR A 305 -16.48 8.77 0.12
CA THR A 305 -16.61 7.59 0.97
C THR A 305 -17.06 7.95 2.37
N LEU A 306 -16.39 8.91 3.01
CA LEU A 306 -16.72 9.36 4.36
C LEU A 306 -18.14 9.95 4.41
N GLU A 307 -18.53 10.73 3.40
CA GLU A 307 -19.90 11.24 3.26
C GLU A 307 -20.90 10.11 3.13
N SER A 308 -20.64 9.12 2.26
CA SER A 308 -21.54 7.98 2.07
C SER A 308 -21.66 7.08 3.30
N LEU A 309 -20.62 6.94 4.11
CA LEU A 309 -20.65 6.19 5.36
C LEU A 309 -21.42 6.96 6.45
N ARG A 310 -21.19 8.27 6.56
CA ARG A 310 -21.93 9.14 7.48
C ARG A 310 -23.43 9.20 7.16
N GLU A 311 -23.81 9.17 5.88
CA GLU A 311 -25.23 9.05 5.45
C GLU A 311 -25.89 7.74 5.91
N LYS A 312 -25.09 6.70 6.19
CA LYS A 312 -25.53 5.41 6.72
C LYS A 312 -25.34 5.30 8.25
N ASP A 313 -25.13 6.43 8.94
CA ASP A 313 -24.89 6.48 10.39
C ASP A 313 -23.61 5.75 10.84
N VAL A 314 -22.59 5.73 9.97
CA VAL A 314 -21.25 5.19 10.26
C VAL A 314 -20.23 6.33 10.21
N ASP A 315 -19.80 6.77 11.39
CA ASP A 315 -18.74 7.76 11.52
C ASP A 315 -17.36 7.07 11.60
N ILE A 316 -16.48 7.42 10.67
CA ILE A 316 -15.09 6.94 10.64
C ILE A 316 -14.20 7.94 11.37
N GLU A 317 -13.56 7.50 12.46
CA GLU A 317 -12.66 8.35 13.24
C GLU A 317 -11.25 8.42 12.64
N THR A 318 -10.78 7.34 12.01
CA THR A 318 -9.41 7.24 11.48
C THR A 318 -9.41 6.88 9.99
N VAL A 319 -8.67 7.66 9.21
CA VAL A 319 -8.30 7.36 7.82
C VAL A 319 -6.83 7.04 7.77
N ILE A 320 -6.50 5.80 7.43
CA ILE A 320 -5.16 5.31 7.22
C ILE A 320 -4.75 5.56 5.77
N VAL A 321 -3.54 6.07 5.54
CA VAL A 321 -2.96 6.18 4.22
C VAL A 321 -1.61 5.46 4.21
N SER A 322 -1.56 4.31 3.54
CA SER A 322 -0.37 3.45 3.48
C SER A 322 -0.02 3.06 2.05
N GLY A 323 1.15 2.45 1.87
CA GLY A 323 1.77 2.22 0.57
C GLY A 323 2.88 3.24 0.25
N GLY A 324 3.76 2.90 -0.70
CA GLY A 324 4.94 3.72 -1.01
C GLY A 324 4.63 5.17 -1.39
N VAL A 325 3.46 5.43 -1.99
CA VAL A 325 3.03 6.78 -2.40
C VAL A 325 2.62 7.62 -1.19
N ALA A 326 2.20 7.01 -0.08
CA ALA A 326 1.85 7.69 1.17
C ALA A 326 3.04 8.43 1.81
N SER A 327 4.27 8.13 1.40
CA SER A 327 5.47 8.88 1.81
C SER A 327 5.56 10.29 1.19
N ASN A 328 4.79 10.56 0.13
CA ASN A 328 4.80 11.84 -0.56
C ASN A 328 4.21 12.93 0.34
N ARG A 329 4.99 13.97 0.63
CA ARG A 329 4.58 14.98 1.61
C ARG A 329 3.51 15.90 1.05
N PHE A 330 3.52 16.13 -0.26
CA PHE A 330 2.49 16.92 -0.94
C PHE A 330 1.12 16.21 -0.92
N LEU A 331 1.08 14.89 -1.08
CA LEU A 331 -0.15 14.09 -0.89
C LEU A 331 -0.72 14.26 0.52
N ARG A 332 0.14 14.22 1.55
CA ARG A 332 -0.27 14.40 2.95
C ARG A 332 -0.96 15.75 3.17
N GLU A 333 -0.35 16.82 2.64
CA GLU A 333 -0.92 18.16 2.70
C GLU A 333 -2.26 18.25 1.96
N VAL A 334 -2.33 17.74 0.72
CA VAL A 334 -3.56 17.79 -0.10
C VAL A 334 -4.69 17.05 0.61
N LEU A 335 -4.46 15.84 1.12
CA LEU A 335 -5.48 15.07 1.84
C LEU A 335 -5.97 15.80 3.08
N ARG A 336 -5.08 16.33 3.92
CA ARG A 336 -5.46 17.06 5.13
C ARG A 336 -6.29 18.30 4.80
N LYS A 337 -5.81 19.16 3.90
CA LYS A 337 -6.53 20.38 3.48
C LYS A 337 -7.89 20.06 2.86
N GLN A 338 -7.98 19.01 2.06
CA GLN A 338 -9.25 18.55 1.47
C GLN A 338 -10.23 18.05 2.53
N LEU A 339 -9.77 17.26 3.51
CA LEU A 339 -10.62 16.82 4.62
C LEU A 339 -11.10 18.01 5.46
N ASP A 340 -10.22 18.94 5.80
CA ASP A 340 -10.57 20.15 6.58
C ASP A 340 -11.63 20.98 5.85
N PHE A 341 -11.44 21.22 4.55
CA PHE A 341 -12.39 21.96 3.72
C PHE A 341 -13.78 21.30 3.66
N ASN A 342 -13.84 19.97 3.76
CA ASN A 342 -15.08 19.19 3.67
C ASN A 342 -15.63 18.77 5.06
N SER A 343 -15.26 19.49 6.13
CA SER A 343 -15.77 19.26 7.50
C SER A 343 -15.42 17.88 8.08
N PHE A 344 -14.25 17.35 7.70
CA PHE A 344 -13.64 16.15 8.28
C PHE A 344 -12.35 16.52 9.03
N ASP A 345 -12.28 17.73 9.62
CA ASP A 345 -11.13 18.26 10.38
C ASP A 345 -10.78 17.40 11.61
N LYS A 346 -11.77 16.70 12.16
CA LYS A 346 -11.60 15.81 13.32
C LYS A 346 -11.16 14.40 12.99
N VAL A 347 -11.24 14.00 11.71
CA VAL A 347 -10.79 12.66 11.28
C VAL A 347 -9.28 12.58 11.44
N ASP A 348 -8.82 11.60 12.18
CA ASP A 348 -7.41 11.31 12.34
C ASP A 348 -6.85 10.73 11.04
N LEU A 349 -5.96 11.50 10.39
CA LEU A 349 -5.34 11.11 9.14
C LEU A 349 -3.97 10.49 9.43
N ALA A 350 -3.97 9.16 9.57
CA ALA A 350 -2.81 8.39 9.99
C ALA A 350 -1.94 7.96 8.80
N PHE A 351 -0.64 8.27 8.89
CA PHE A 351 0.36 7.80 7.93
C PHE A 351 1.42 7.00 8.66
N PRO A 352 1.59 5.70 8.35
CA PRO A 352 2.72 4.94 8.91
C PRO A 352 4.07 5.60 8.57
N PRO A 353 5.11 5.34 9.38
CA PRO A 353 6.49 5.60 8.99
C PRO A 353 6.82 4.94 7.64
N ILE A 354 7.76 5.53 6.90
CA ILE A 354 8.06 5.11 5.52
C ILE A 354 8.57 3.67 5.45
N GLU A 355 9.31 3.24 6.46
CA GLU A 355 9.82 1.88 6.62
C GLU A 355 8.70 0.83 6.73
N PHE A 356 7.51 1.23 7.17
CA PHE A 356 6.33 0.38 7.28
C PHE A 356 5.31 0.60 6.15
N CYS A 357 5.39 1.74 5.42
CA CYS A 357 4.53 2.01 4.26
C CYS A 357 4.88 1.15 3.03
N THR A 358 6.13 0.70 2.90
CA THR A 358 6.54 -0.19 1.80
C THR A 358 6.48 -1.65 2.23
N ASP A 359 6.28 -2.56 1.29
CA ASP A 359 6.24 -4.01 1.48
C ASP A 359 7.32 -4.51 2.44
N ASN A 360 6.91 -5.10 3.56
CA ASN A 360 7.81 -5.51 4.64
C ASN A 360 7.23 -6.67 5.45
N ALA A 361 8.11 -7.42 6.10
CA ALA A 361 7.69 -8.55 6.93
C ALA A 361 7.07 -8.15 8.28
N ALA A 362 7.25 -6.90 8.75
CA ALA A 362 6.71 -6.47 10.03
C ALA A 362 5.18 -6.35 9.99
N MET A 363 4.60 -5.80 8.90
CA MET A 363 3.14 -5.76 8.71
C MET A 363 2.53 -7.16 8.59
N ILE A 364 3.25 -8.10 7.97
CA ILE A 364 2.85 -9.52 7.89
C ILE A 364 2.91 -10.15 9.27
N ALA A 365 3.96 -9.85 10.03
CA ALA A 365 4.12 -10.34 11.38
C ALA A 365 2.97 -9.88 12.28
N TRP A 366 2.65 -8.59 12.24
CA TRP A 366 1.55 -8.00 12.98
C TRP A 366 0.18 -8.58 12.62
N THR A 367 -0.10 -8.70 11.33
CA THR A 367 -1.38 -9.26 10.87
C THR A 367 -1.51 -10.74 11.23
N GLY A 368 -0.42 -11.49 11.10
CA GLY A 368 -0.36 -12.88 11.56
C GLY A 368 -0.61 -13.00 13.06
N TYR A 369 -0.10 -12.07 13.85
CA TYR A 369 -0.39 -11.97 15.28
C TYR A 369 -1.88 -11.73 15.54
N GLU A 370 -2.48 -10.69 14.94
CA GLU A 370 -3.91 -10.40 15.14
C GLU A 370 -4.80 -11.59 14.74
N MET A 371 -4.50 -12.22 13.60
CA MET A 371 -5.20 -13.42 13.13
C MET A 371 -5.05 -14.60 14.10
N TYR A 372 -3.85 -14.86 14.60
CA TYR A 372 -3.61 -15.95 15.55
C TYR A 372 -4.29 -15.71 16.91
N GLN A 373 -4.29 -14.47 17.40
CA GLN A 373 -5.00 -14.09 18.62
C GLN A 373 -6.50 -14.26 18.45
N ALA A 374 -7.03 -13.96 17.27
CA ALA A 374 -8.42 -14.24 16.90
C ALA A 374 -8.71 -15.73 16.61
N GLY A 375 -7.74 -16.63 16.88
CA GLY A 375 -7.89 -18.07 16.78
C GLY A 375 -7.74 -18.64 15.38
N TYR A 376 -7.19 -17.89 14.42
CA TYR A 376 -6.96 -18.36 13.06
C TYR A 376 -5.53 -18.89 12.87
N GLU A 377 -5.44 -20.12 12.37
CA GLU A 377 -4.21 -20.76 11.93
C GLU A 377 -4.37 -21.30 10.51
N SER A 378 -3.28 -21.55 9.81
CA SER A 378 -3.29 -22.18 8.49
C SER A 378 -2.88 -23.66 8.56
N THR A 379 -3.49 -24.48 7.71
CA THR A 379 -3.01 -25.82 7.37
C THR A 379 -1.69 -25.73 6.59
N LEU A 380 -0.91 -26.81 6.56
CA LEU A 380 0.37 -26.84 5.83
C LEU A 380 0.21 -27.08 4.31
N ASP A 381 -0.99 -27.44 3.84
CA ASP A 381 -1.32 -27.66 2.43
C ASP A 381 -1.75 -26.38 1.69
N ILE A 382 -1.75 -25.21 2.35
CA ILE A 382 -2.10 -23.94 1.70
C ILE A 382 -1.21 -23.62 0.51
N ALA A 383 -1.79 -23.06 -0.56
CA ALA A 383 -1.08 -22.59 -1.75
C ALA A 383 -1.12 -21.05 -1.84
N PRO A 384 -0.18 -20.40 -2.56
CA PRO A 384 -0.25 -18.97 -2.77
C PRO A 384 -1.40 -18.59 -3.71
N PHE A 385 -1.90 -17.36 -3.58
CA PHE A 385 -2.89 -16.81 -4.50
C PHE A 385 -2.29 -15.67 -5.31
N ARG A 386 -2.41 -15.77 -6.64
CA ARG A 386 -2.06 -14.66 -7.53
C ARG A 386 -2.96 -13.46 -7.27
N LYS A 387 -4.26 -13.71 -7.15
CA LYS A 387 -5.30 -12.73 -6.89
C LYS A 387 -6.06 -13.15 -5.63
N TRP A 388 -6.07 -12.27 -4.64
CA TRP A 388 -6.79 -12.46 -3.39
C TRP A 388 -7.36 -11.12 -2.95
N SER A 389 -8.63 -10.91 -3.29
CA SER A 389 -9.36 -9.69 -2.95
C SER A 389 -9.66 -9.64 -1.46
N LEU A 390 -9.58 -8.43 -0.90
CA LEU A 390 -10.07 -8.15 0.46
C LEU A 390 -11.59 -8.26 0.53
N GLN A 391 -12.28 -7.92 -0.56
CA GLN A 391 -13.73 -7.94 -0.62
C GLN A 391 -14.25 -9.38 -0.68
N PRO A 392 -15.20 -9.76 0.19
CA PRO A 392 -15.96 -10.99 0.05
C PRO A 392 -16.69 -11.06 -1.31
N LEU A 393 -17.00 -12.27 -1.77
CA LEU A 393 -17.85 -12.45 -2.95
C LEU A 393 -19.23 -11.82 -2.69
N ASP A 394 -19.65 -10.94 -3.59
CA ASP A 394 -21.04 -10.48 -3.65
C ASP A 394 -21.92 -11.66 -4.11
N GLU A 395 -22.85 -12.08 -3.25
CA GLU A 395 -23.75 -13.22 -3.49
C GLU A 395 -24.61 -13.05 -4.76
N THR A 396 -24.72 -11.83 -5.28
CA THR A 396 -25.50 -11.49 -6.47
C THR A 396 -24.76 -11.71 -7.80
N VAL A 397 -23.44 -12.00 -7.77
CA VAL A 397 -22.66 -12.23 -8.98
C VAL A 397 -22.67 -13.72 -9.35
N HIS A 398 -23.54 -14.10 -10.28
CA HIS A 398 -23.74 -15.49 -10.70
C HIS A 398 -22.72 -16.00 -11.76
N ASP A 399 -21.93 -15.11 -12.36
CA ASP A 399 -21.12 -15.38 -13.57
C ASP A 399 -19.59 -15.29 -13.39
N VAL A 400 -19.06 -15.14 -12.17
CA VAL A 400 -17.61 -15.29 -11.98
C VAL A 400 -17.31 -16.78 -12.11
N GLU A 401 -16.52 -17.18 -13.12
CA GLU A 401 -15.89 -18.51 -13.15
C GLU A 401 -15.24 -18.72 -11.78
N ARG A 402 -15.87 -19.56 -10.97
CA ARG A 402 -15.46 -19.87 -9.59
C ARG A 402 -14.24 -20.78 -9.63
N ASP A 403 -13.16 -20.26 -10.19
CA ASP A 403 -11.86 -20.86 -10.02
C ASP A 403 -11.33 -20.42 -8.65
N TRP A 404 -11.76 -21.15 -7.62
CA TRP A 404 -11.35 -20.92 -6.23
C TRP A 404 -9.85 -21.06 -6.03
N GLU A 405 -9.12 -21.66 -6.99
CA GLU A 405 -7.67 -21.78 -6.96
C GLU A 405 -6.97 -20.55 -7.57
N GLU A 406 -7.59 -19.87 -8.54
CA GLU A 406 -7.01 -18.68 -9.20
C GLU A 406 -7.50 -17.33 -8.65
N ASN A 407 -8.73 -17.23 -8.14
CA ASN A 407 -9.33 -15.99 -7.64
C ASN A 407 -9.96 -16.16 -6.25
N ALA A 408 -9.27 -15.68 -5.22
CA ALA A 408 -9.73 -15.69 -3.85
C ALA A 408 -10.46 -14.39 -3.46
N PHE A 409 -11.50 -14.48 -2.63
CA PHE A 409 -12.32 -13.35 -2.19
C PHE A 409 -12.54 -13.38 -0.67
N GLY A 410 -12.41 -12.23 -0.02
CA GLY A 410 -12.47 -12.11 1.43
C GLY A 410 -11.31 -12.80 2.13
N ILE A 411 -11.04 -12.43 3.38
CA ILE A 411 -9.95 -13.03 4.17
C ILE A 411 -10.21 -14.52 4.45
N LEU A 412 -11.46 -14.87 4.77
CA LEU A 412 -11.85 -16.23 5.12
C LEU A 412 -12.43 -17.04 3.96
N GLY A 413 -12.58 -16.45 2.77
CA GLY A 413 -13.09 -17.16 1.58
C GLY A 413 -12.06 -18.04 0.88
N VAL A 414 -10.93 -18.32 1.53
CA VAL A 414 -9.88 -19.23 1.04
C VAL A 414 -9.80 -20.49 1.89
N SER A 415 -9.40 -21.60 1.26
CA SER A 415 -9.19 -22.87 1.94
C SER A 415 -7.98 -22.83 2.90
N GLY A 416 -7.94 -23.78 3.83
CA GLY A 416 -6.79 -24.03 4.69
C GLY A 416 -6.75 -23.21 5.98
N TRP A 417 -7.86 -22.60 6.41
CA TRP A 417 -8.00 -22.07 7.76
C TRP A 417 -8.32 -23.20 8.77
N LYS A 418 -7.66 -23.16 9.92
CA LYS A 418 -7.98 -23.91 11.13
C LYS A 418 -8.40 -22.93 12.22
N ARG A 419 -9.39 -23.32 13.02
CA ARG A 419 -9.83 -22.52 14.17
C ARG A 419 -9.30 -23.13 15.45
N ARG A 420 -8.44 -22.39 16.16
CA ARG A 420 -7.97 -22.71 17.50
C ARG A 420 -9.04 -22.31 18.51
N ALA A 421 -9.23 -23.12 19.56
CA ALA A 421 -10.03 -22.71 20.71
C ALA A 421 -9.34 -21.52 21.40
N ILE A 422 -10.10 -20.45 21.62
CA ILE A 422 -9.66 -19.29 22.39
C ILE A 422 -10.26 -19.53 23.78
N ASP A 423 -9.40 -19.78 24.78
CA ASP A 423 -9.80 -19.96 26.18
C ASP A 423 -10.11 -18.61 26.85
#